data_AF-A0A840AFW5-F1
#
_entry.id   AF-A0A840AFW5-F1
#
_cell.length_a   1.000
_cell.length_b   1.000
_cell.length_c   1.000
_cell.angle_alpha   90.00
_cell.angle_beta   90.00
_cell.angle_gamma   90.00
#
_symmetry.space_group_name_H-M   'P 1'
#
loop_
_entity.id
_entity.type
_entity.pdbx_description
1 polymer ?
#
loop_
_entity_poly.entity_id
_entity_poly.type
_entity_poly.pdbx_seq_one_letter_code
_entity_poly.pdbx_strand_id
1 'polypeptide(L)'
;MPFPPGGANANIGMDLAARAAPDGYTLGACTIGNCAINASIYARMPYDISCDLVPVFWSGSVMNVLVVRPDHPAQDFPQFLAWARHQGTAVNFSSSGFGSSNHLLPELLNFRLGLQLTHVPFRGGAPGMQAVMQGATQMKFENVPTLIGTIRGGQLRPLVINGRERDPQLPDVPTLAEVGVADAVAEP
;
A
#
# COMPACT_ATOMS: atom_id res chain seq x y z
N MET A 1 -25.37 4.91 -18.29
CA MET A 1 -25.16 5.02 -16.83
C MET A 1 -23.83 5.71 -16.60
N PRO A 2 -23.74 6.76 -15.76
CA PRO A 2 -22.47 7.42 -15.51
C PRO A 2 -21.67 6.59 -14.49
N PHE A 3 -20.53 6.04 -14.89
CA PHE A 3 -19.59 5.41 -13.96
C PHE A 3 -18.94 6.50 -13.10
N PRO A 4 -18.91 6.38 -11.76
CA PRO A 4 -18.23 7.34 -10.93
C PRO A 4 -16.69 7.24 -11.11
N PRO A 5 -15.94 8.34 -10.88
CA PRO A 5 -14.50 8.35 -11.06
C PRO A 5 -13.78 7.55 -9.96
N GLY A 6 -13.01 6.53 -10.37
CA GLY A 6 -12.15 5.70 -9.52
C GLY A 6 -12.63 4.25 -9.46
N GLY A 7 -11.86 3.33 -10.04
CA GLY A 7 -12.28 1.96 -10.35
C GLY A 7 -12.47 0.99 -9.18
N ALA A 8 -13.05 1.44 -8.05
CA ALA A 8 -13.41 0.63 -6.88
C ALA A 8 -12.31 -0.37 -6.46
N ASN A 9 -11.09 0.12 -6.26
CA ASN A 9 -9.89 -0.68 -5.98
C ASN A 9 -9.70 -1.84 -6.98
N ALA A 10 -9.76 -1.53 -8.27
CA ALA A 10 -9.67 -2.42 -9.43
C ALA A 10 -10.85 -3.40 -9.65
N ASN A 11 -11.95 -3.31 -8.88
CA ASN A 11 -13.13 -4.15 -9.10
C ASN A 11 -13.76 -3.95 -10.49
N ILE A 12 -13.80 -2.72 -11.01
CA ILE A 12 -14.42 -2.46 -12.32
C ILE A 12 -13.65 -3.15 -13.45
N GLY A 13 -12.32 -3.06 -13.42
CA GLY A 13 -11.48 -3.72 -14.42
C GLY A 13 -11.56 -5.24 -14.32
N MET A 14 -11.62 -5.77 -13.10
CA MET A 14 -11.72 -7.21 -12.88
C MET A 14 -13.11 -7.77 -13.25
N ASP A 15 -14.20 -7.05 -12.99
CA ASP A 15 -15.56 -7.41 -13.45
C ASP A 15 -15.65 -7.47 -14.98
N LEU A 16 -15.02 -6.51 -15.68
CA LEU A 16 -14.94 -6.55 -17.13
C LEU A 16 -14.21 -7.79 -17.64
N ALA A 17 -13.12 -8.19 -16.98
CA ALA A 17 -12.38 -9.40 -17.31
C ALA A 17 -13.19 -10.67 -17.03
N ALA A 18 -13.86 -10.74 -15.87
CA ALA A 18 -14.71 -11.87 -15.47
C ALA A 18 -15.90 -12.11 -16.41
N ARG A 19 -16.42 -11.04 -17.04
CA ARG A 19 -17.54 -11.12 -18.00
C ARG A 19 -17.09 -11.29 -19.46
N ALA A 20 -15.79 -11.24 -19.74
CA ALA A 20 -15.28 -11.35 -21.10
C ALA A 20 -15.46 -12.77 -21.65
N ALA A 21 -15.35 -12.93 -22.97
CA ALA A 21 -15.28 -14.25 -23.57
C ALA A 21 -14.05 -15.00 -23.03
N PRO A 22 -14.17 -16.28 -22.62
CA PRO A 22 -13.05 -17.07 -22.09
C PRO A 22 -12.17 -17.59 -23.23
N ASP A 23 -11.66 -16.69 -24.08
CA ASP A 23 -10.87 -16.99 -25.28
C ASP A 23 -9.36 -16.71 -25.13
N GLY A 24 -8.94 -16.22 -23.95
CA GLY A 24 -7.55 -15.91 -23.62
C GLY A 24 -7.05 -14.55 -24.10
N TYR A 25 -7.88 -13.75 -24.79
CA TYR A 25 -7.47 -12.42 -25.26
C TYR A 25 -7.70 -11.31 -24.22
N THR A 26 -8.43 -11.61 -23.14
CA THR A 26 -8.66 -10.69 -22.02
C THR A 26 -8.01 -11.23 -20.75
N LEU A 27 -7.13 -10.44 -20.14
CA LEU A 27 -6.47 -10.77 -18.88
C LEU A 27 -6.80 -9.73 -17.82
N GLY A 28 -7.15 -10.20 -16.61
CA GLY A 28 -7.33 -9.35 -15.44
C GLY A 28 -6.05 -9.24 -14.62
N ALA A 29 -5.63 -8.02 -14.30
CA ALA A 29 -4.50 -7.79 -13.40
C ALA A 29 -4.94 -8.00 -11.94
N CYS A 30 -4.36 -9.02 -11.31
CA CYS A 30 -4.62 -9.38 -9.93
C CYS A 30 -3.66 -8.67 -8.98
N THR A 31 -4.19 -8.12 -7.90
CA THR A 31 -3.46 -7.47 -6.81
C THR A 31 -4.05 -7.92 -5.47
N ILE A 32 -3.37 -7.62 -4.35
CA ILE A 32 -3.91 -7.90 -3.01
C ILE A 32 -5.32 -7.33 -2.82
N GLY A 33 -5.60 -6.15 -3.38
CA GLY A 33 -6.89 -5.47 -3.28
C GLY A 33 -8.02 -6.28 -3.90
N ASN A 34 -8.02 -6.38 -5.23
CA ASN A 34 -9.13 -6.98 -5.99
C ASN A 34 -9.22 -8.51 -5.89
N CYS A 35 -8.15 -9.21 -5.52
CA CYS A 35 -8.19 -10.67 -5.43
C CYS A 35 -8.31 -11.24 -4.01
N ALA A 36 -7.95 -10.49 -2.97
CA ALA A 36 -7.95 -11.02 -1.59
C ALA A 36 -8.75 -10.16 -0.61
N ILE A 37 -8.69 -8.84 -0.73
CA ILE A 37 -9.22 -7.93 0.30
C ILE A 37 -10.64 -7.45 -0.01
N ASN A 38 -10.92 -7.13 -1.26
CA ASN A 38 -12.15 -6.42 -1.63
C ASN A 38 -13.42 -7.20 -1.23
N ALA A 39 -13.40 -8.53 -1.32
CA ALA A 39 -14.52 -9.37 -0.89
C ALA A 39 -14.87 -9.23 0.61
N SER A 40 -13.92 -8.82 1.44
CA SER A 40 -14.10 -8.65 2.88
C SER A 40 -14.53 -7.23 3.27
N ILE A 41 -14.33 -6.24 2.40
CA ILE A 41 -14.55 -4.81 2.73
C ILE A 41 -15.65 -4.15 1.90
N TYR A 42 -15.97 -4.66 0.70
CA TYR A 42 -17.09 -4.19 -0.09
C TYR A 42 -18.33 -5.00 0.25
N ALA A 43 -19.42 -4.32 0.60
CA ALA A 43 -20.69 -4.98 0.92
C ALA A 43 -21.24 -5.85 -0.22
N ARG A 44 -20.88 -5.53 -1.47
CA ARG A 44 -21.22 -6.30 -2.67
C ARG A 44 -20.04 -6.31 -3.63
N MET A 45 -19.63 -7.52 -4.03
CA MET A 45 -18.64 -7.74 -5.08
C MET A 45 -19.32 -8.05 -6.42
N PRO A 46 -18.80 -7.53 -7.55
CA PRO A 46 -19.38 -7.77 -8.87
C PRO A 46 -18.96 -9.09 -9.53
N TYR A 47 -17.98 -9.79 -8.96
CA TYR A 47 -17.49 -11.11 -9.37
C TYR A 47 -17.07 -11.93 -8.13
N ASP A 48 -16.99 -13.24 -8.29
CA ASP A 48 -16.36 -14.18 -7.36
C ASP A 48 -14.99 -14.61 -7.90
N ILE A 49 -13.92 -14.24 -7.20
CA ILE A 49 -12.54 -14.54 -7.60
C ILE A 49 -12.25 -16.05 -7.72
N SER A 50 -13.01 -16.89 -7.00
CA SER A 50 -12.82 -18.35 -6.97
C SER A 50 -13.55 -19.09 -8.08
N CYS A 51 -14.57 -18.45 -8.68
CA CYS A 51 -15.48 -19.08 -9.63
C CYS A 51 -15.44 -18.43 -11.01
N ASP A 52 -15.30 -17.11 -11.09
CA ASP A 52 -15.42 -16.35 -12.34
C ASP A 52 -14.09 -16.13 -13.06
N LEU A 53 -12.96 -16.45 -12.41
CA LEU A 53 -11.62 -16.17 -12.93
C LEU A 53 -10.70 -17.38 -12.71
N VAL A 54 -9.78 -17.58 -13.65
CA VAL A 54 -8.78 -18.65 -13.59
C VAL A 54 -7.39 -18.04 -13.40
N PRO A 55 -6.60 -18.47 -12.38
CA PRO A 55 -5.23 -18.03 -12.22
C PRO A 55 -4.37 -18.47 -13.42
N VAL A 56 -3.67 -17.53 -14.06
CA VAL A 56 -2.79 -17.83 -15.20
C VAL A 56 -1.35 -18.01 -14.75
N PHE A 57 -0.76 -16.99 -14.10
CA PHE A 57 0.59 -17.03 -13.54
C PHE A 57 0.78 -15.99 -12.45
N TRP A 58 1.79 -16.19 -11.59
CA TRP A 58 2.22 -15.21 -10.60
C TRP A 58 3.29 -14.30 -11.22
N SER A 59 2.96 -13.03 -11.44
CA SER A 59 3.90 -12.08 -12.06
C SER A 59 5.04 -11.65 -11.14
N GLY A 60 4.87 -11.76 -9.82
CA GLY A 60 5.86 -11.36 -8.82
C GLY A 60 5.23 -10.73 -7.59
N SER A 61 6.02 -10.61 -6.53
CA SER A 61 5.72 -9.84 -5.31
C SER A 61 6.58 -8.58 -5.25
N VAL A 62 6.12 -7.57 -4.53
CA VAL A 62 6.83 -6.30 -4.36
C VAL A 62 6.72 -5.83 -2.91
N MET A 63 7.87 -5.56 -2.29
CA MET A 63 7.90 -5.00 -0.95
C MET A 63 7.36 -3.56 -0.95
N ASN A 64 6.77 -3.16 0.18
CA ASN A 64 6.40 -1.79 0.46
C ASN A 64 7.42 -1.15 1.41
N VAL A 65 7.67 0.13 1.22
CA VAL A 65 8.53 0.95 2.06
C VAL A 65 7.72 2.09 2.69
N LEU A 66 7.91 2.30 3.98
CA LEU A 66 7.44 3.50 4.68
C LEU A 66 8.31 4.67 4.29
N VAL A 67 7.70 5.74 3.79
CA VAL A 67 8.37 6.99 3.48
C VAL A 67 7.74 8.18 4.19
N VAL A 68 8.59 9.15 4.49
CA VAL A 68 8.25 10.47 5.01
C VAL A 68 8.96 11.55 4.19
N ARG A 69 8.63 12.82 4.41
CA ARG A 69 9.40 13.94 3.83
C ARG A 69 10.82 14.01 4.42
N PRO A 70 11.82 14.54 3.68
CA PRO A 70 13.18 14.68 4.18
C PRO A 70 13.33 15.60 5.40
N ASP A 71 12.45 16.60 5.54
CA ASP A 71 12.41 17.53 6.69
C ASP A 71 11.60 16.99 7.87
N HIS A 72 11.07 15.77 7.78
CA HIS A 72 10.41 15.12 8.90
C HIS A 72 11.42 14.90 10.06
N PRO A 73 11.02 15.14 11.32
CA PRO A 73 11.93 15.06 12.47
C PRO A 73 12.48 13.65 12.72
N ALA A 74 11.72 12.61 12.38
CA ALA A 74 12.19 11.24 12.45
C ALA A 74 13.15 10.91 11.27
N GLN A 75 14.32 10.38 11.62
CA GLN A 75 15.33 9.93 10.65
C GLN A 75 15.32 8.42 10.45
N ASP A 76 14.70 7.69 11.38
CA ASP A 76 14.57 6.24 11.36
C ASP A 76 13.16 5.83 11.86
N PHE A 77 12.85 4.54 11.77
CA PHE A 77 11.56 4.00 12.17
C PHE A 77 11.29 4.08 13.69
N PRO A 78 12.24 3.77 14.60
CA PRO A 78 12.04 3.97 16.04
C PRO A 78 11.67 5.41 16.42
N GLN A 79 12.37 6.41 15.84
CA GLN A 79 12.05 7.82 16.04
C GLN A 79 10.67 8.16 15.48
N PHE A 80 10.29 7.58 14.33
CA PHE A 80 8.96 7.76 13.76
C PHE A 80 7.87 7.20 14.68
N LEU A 81 8.07 6.01 15.27
CA LEU A 81 7.11 5.44 16.22
C LEU A 81 6.94 6.31 17.46
N ALA A 82 8.05 6.80 18.03
CA ALA A 82 8.00 7.70 19.18
C ALA A 82 7.27 9.00 18.83
N TRP A 83 7.59 9.59 17.68
CA TRP A 83 6.92 10.79 17.18
C TRP A 83 5.42 10.53 16.95
N ALA A 84 5.05 9.45 16.27
CA ALA A 84 3.67 9.14 15.92
C ALA A 84 2.79 8.89 17.15
N ARG A 85 3.32 8.21 18.18
CA ARG A 85 2.62 8.02 19.46
C ARG A 85 2.34 9.34 20.17
N HIS A 86 3.25 10.30 20.10
CA HIS A 86 3.07 11.63 20.69
C HIS A 86 2.01 12.45 19.94
N GLN A 87 1.90 12.28 18.61
CA GLN A 87 0.92 13.01 17.80
C GLN A 87 -0.49 12.40 17.83
N GLY A 88 -0.62 11.09 18.05
CA GLY A 88 -1.90 10.39 18.05
C GLY A 88 -2.62 10.50 16.70
N THR A 89 -3.90 10.88 16.71
CA THR A 89 -4.77 11.01 15.52
C THR A 89 -4.37 12.12 14.55
N ALA A 90 -3.44 13.00 14.94
CA ALA A 90 -2.93 14.05 14.08
C ALA A 90 -1.98 13.55 12.96
N VAL A 91 -1.55 12.28 13.01
CA VAL A 91 -0.72 11.70 11.95
C VAL A 91 -1.60 11.17 10.83
N ASN A 92 -1.53 11.78 9.66
CA ASN A 92 -2.24 11.33 8.48
C ASN A 92 -1.34 10.51 7.57
N PHE A 93 -1.85 9.40 7.04
CA PHE A 93 -1.18 8.62 6.00
C PHE A 93 -2.00 8.54 4.72
N SER A 94 -1.33 8.62 3.58
CA SER A 94 -2.00 8.50 2.28
C SER A 94 -1.93 7.07 1.72
N SER A 95 -2.96 6.70 0.97
CA SER A 95 -3.05 5.39 0.29
C SER A 95 -3.57 5.55 -1.14
N SER A 96 -3.49 4.48 -1.94
CA SER A 96 -4.12 4.42 -3.26
C SER A 96 -5.61 4.11 -3.24
N GLY A 97 -6.20 3.89 -2.06
CA GLY A 97 -7.62 3.62 -1.87
C GLY A 97 -7.89 2.64 -0.73
N PHE A 98 -9.17 2.39 -0.44
CA PHE A 98 -9.54 1.37 0.53
C PHE A 98 -9.16 -0.03 0.04
N GLY A 99 -8.54 -0.80 0.92
CA GLY A 99 -8.14 -2.19 0.70
C GLY A 99 -6.85 -2.40 -0.10
N SER A 100 -6.12 -1.34 -0.44
CA SER A 100 -4.77 -1.47 -1.02
C SER A 100 -3.75 -1.91 0.04
N SER A 101 -2.61 -2.48 -0.39
CA SER A 101 -1.49 -2.82 0.50
C SER A 101 -1.05 -1.61 1.35
N ASN A 102 -0.92 -0.45 0.70
CA ASN A 102 -0.52 0.79 1.34
C ASN A 102 -1.59 1.43 2.26
N HIS A 103 -2.82 0.91 2.26
CA HIS A 103 -3.83 1.21 3.29
C HIS A 103 -3.70 0.24 4.47
N LEU A 104 -3.65 -1.06 4.18
CA LEU A 104 -3.69 -2.10 5.21
C LEU A 104 -2.41 -2.18 6.06
N LEU A 105 -1.25 -1.82 5.51
CA LEU A 105 0.00 -1.82 6.28
C LEU A 105 -0.01 -0.82 7.45
N PRO A 106 -0.31 0.47 7.25
CA PRO A 106 -0.54 1.40 8.35
C PRO A 106 -1.60 0.93 9.34
N GLU A 107 -2.72 0.36 8.88
CA GLU A 107 -3.77 -0.15 9.78
C GLU A 107 -3.30 -1.36 10.59
N LEU A 108 -2.48 -2.23 10.00
CA LEU A 108 -1.82 -3.31 10.72
C LEU A 108 -0.87 -2.75 11.80
N LEU A 109 -0.14 -1.67 11.52
CA LEU A 109 0.70 -1.01 12.52
C LEU A 109 -0.12 -0.32 13.61
N ASN A 110 -1.25 0.33 13.28
CA ASN A 110 -2.22 0.82 14.26
C ASN A 110 -2.61 -0.30 15.22
N PHE A 111 -3.06 -1.43 14.67
CA PHE A 111 -3.50 -2.59 15.45
C PHE A 111 -2.39 -3.21 16.30
N ARG A 112 -1.20 -3.43 15.71
CA ARG A 112 -0.09 -4.16 16.37
C ARG A 112 0.67 -3.31 17.38
N LEU A 113 0.84 -2.03 17.10
CA LEU A 113 1.73 -1.14 17.87
C LEU A 113 0.98 -0.10 18.70
N GLY A 114 -0.35 -0.14 18.68
CA GLY A 114 -1.23 0.80 19.38
C GLY A 114 -1.12 2.22 18.85
N LEU A 115 -0.84 2.38 17.56
CA LEU A 115 -0.84 3.71 16.92
C LEU A 115 -2.27 4.14 16.59
N GLN A 116 -2.45 5.44 16.35
CA GLN A 116 -3.73 6.06 16.02
C GLN A 116 -3.61 6.86 14.72
N LEU A 117 -2.91 6.32 13.72
CA LEU A 117 -2.73 6.99 12.44
C LEU A 117 -4.07 7.12 11.70
N THR A 118 -4.31 8.26 11.07
CA THR A 118 -5.54 8.56 10.33
C THR A 118 -5.35 8.32 8.83
N HIS A 119 -6.22 7.50 8.25
CA HIS A 119 -6.20 7.19 6.82
C HIS A 119 -6.76 8.33 5.96
N VAL A 120 -6.02 8.74 4.93
CA VAL A 120 -6.48 9.66 3.88
C VAL A 120 -6.44 8.95 2.52
N PRO A 121 -7.58 8.49 1.98
CA PRO A 121 -7.61 7.76 0.72
C PRO A 121 -7.47 8.70 -0.49
N PHE A 122 -6.65 8.32 -1.46
CA PHE A 122 -6.52 8.99 -2.75
C PHE A 122 -6.97 8.07 -3.89
N ARG A 123 -7.26 8.64 -5.06
CA ARG A 123 -7.59 7.90 -6.28
C ARG A 123 -6.33 7.40 -6.97
N GLY A 124 -5.60 6.49 -6.34
CA GLY A 124 -4.34 5.91 -6.84
C GLY A 124 -3.08 6.37 -6.08
N GLY A 125 -1.96 5.71 -6.36
CA GLY A 125 -0.70 5.91 -5.62
C GLY A 125 -0.04 7.27 -5.85
N ALA A 126 -0.05 7.77 -7.09
CA ALA A 126 0.62 9.03 -7.45
C ALA A 126 0.05 10.27 -6.73
N PRO A 127 -1.28 10.49 -6.67
CA PRO A 127 -1.83 11.59 -5.87
C PRO A 127 -1.50 11.47 -4.37
N GLY A 128 -1.50 10.24 -3.81
CA GLY A 128 -1.12 10.02 -2.41
C GLY A 128 0.37 10.33 -2.15
N MET A 129 1.26 9.99 -3.08
CA MET A 129 2.68 10.35 -3.00
C MET A 129 2.88 11.86 -3.04
N GLN A 130 2.18 12.56 -3.94
CA GLN A 130 2.21 14.03 -4.00
C GLN A 130 1.75 14.67 -2.69
N ALA A 131 0.71 14.12 -2.06
CA ALA A 131 0.24 14.60 -0.75
C ALA A 131 1.31 14.50 0.34
N VAL A 132 2.13 13.43 0.34
CA VAL A 132 3.27 13.33 1.25
C VAL A 132 4.32 14.39 0.91
N MET A 133 4.70 14.53 -0.37
CA MET A 133 5.71 15.51 -0.79
C MET A 133 5.32 16.95 -0.46
N GLN A 134 4.03 17.28 -0.52
CA GLN A 134 3.47 18.59 -0.19
C GLN A 134 3.22 18.78 1.32
N GLY A 135 3.36 17.71 2.13
CA GLY A 135 3.13 17.75 3.58
C GLY A 135 1.67 17.70 4.01
N ALA A 136 0.74 17.43 3.08
CA ALA A 136 -0.67 17.23 3.41
C ALA A 136 -0.90 15.95 4.23
N THR A 137 -0.07 14.93 4.02
CA THR A 137 0.01 13.72 4.85
C THR A 137 1.45 13.49 5.29
N GLN A 138 1.67 12.93 6.47
CA GLN A 138 3.01 12.82 7.07
C GLN A 138 3.77 11.59 6.59
N MET A 139 3.06 10.54 6.19
CA MET A 139 3.68 9.30 5.74
C MET A 139 2.87 8.57 4.67
N LYS A 140 3.51 7.60 4.02
CA LYS A 140 2.87 6.63 3.14
C LYS A 140 3.69 5.35 3.10
N PHE A 141 3.02 4.20 3.04
CA PHE A 141 3.64 3.00 2.48
C PHE A 141 3.44 2.98 0.96
N GLU A 142 4.42 2.51 0.21
CA GLU A 142 4.23 2.23 -1.21
C GLU A 142 5.22 1.20 -1.70
N ASN A 143 4.92 0.56 -2.82
CA ASN A 143 5.83 -0.37 -3.46
C ASN A 143 7.19 0.29 -3.78
N VAL A 144 8.29 -0.39 -3.42
CA VAL A 144 9.66 0.11 -3.63
C VAL A 144 9.91 0.54 -5.09
N PRO A 145 9.51 -0.23 -6.13
CA PRO A 145 9.72 0.18 -7.51
C PRO A 145 9.06 1.52 -7.88
N THR A 146 7.95 1.86 -7.24
CA THR A 146 7.24 3.13 -7.47
C THR A 146 8.00 4.32 -6.87
N LEU A 147 8.66 4.13 -5.72
CA LEU A 147 9.31 5.20 -4.97
C LEU A 147 10.82 5.32 -5.18
N ILE A 148 11.47 4.30 -5.75
CA ILE A 148 12.94 4.24 -5.79
C ILE A 148 13.58 5.47 -6.44
N GLY A 149 12.97 6.02 -7.50
CA GLY A 149 13.43 7.25 -8.15
C GLY A 149 13.31 8.48 -7.23
N THR A 150 12.17 8.65 -6.57
CA THR A 150 11.89 9.75 -5.64
C THR A 150 12.75 9.68 -4.37
N ILE A 151 13.01 8.47 -3.88
CA ILE A 151 13.92 8.21 -2.76
C ILE A 151 15.37 8.57 -3.15
N ARG A 152 15.85 8.07 -4.29
CA ARG A 152 17.21 8.37 -4.79
C ARG A 152 17.40 9.85 -5.11
N GLY A 153 16.33 10.53 -5.53
CA GLY A 153 16.31 11.98 -5.72
C GLY A 153 16.26 12.79 -4.41
N GLY A 154 16.20 12.14 -3.25
CA GLY A 154 16.18 12.80 -1.94
C GLY A 154 14.87 13.53 -1.64
N GLN A 155 13.82 13.30 -2.41
CA GLN A 155 12.51 13.96 -2.22
C GLN A 155 11.66 13.28 -1.16
N LEU A 156 11.98 12.02 -0.82
CA LEU A 156 11.36 11.23 0.24
C LEU A 156 12.43 10.43 0.99
N ARG A 157 12.29 10.29 2.31
CA ARG A 157 13.16 9.46 3.15
C ARG A 157 12.47 8.13 3.44
N PRO A 158 13.08 6.98 3.08
CA PRO A 158 12.61 5.67 3.49
C PRO A 158 12.99 5.39 4.95
N LEU A 159 12.09 4.76 5.71
CA LEU A 159 12.30 4.46 7.13
C LEU A 159 12.32 2.96 7.44
N VAL A 160 11.45 2.18 6.80
CA VAL A 160 11.36 0.72 7.02
C VAL A 160 10.67 0.03 5.85
N ILE A 161 11.01 -1.23 5.59
CA ILE A 161 10.41 -2.08 4.57
C ILE A 161 9.63 -3.23 5.21
N ASN A 162 8.52 -3.66 4.61
CA ASN A 162 7.69 -4.76 5.13
C ASN A 162 8.04 -6.15 4.54
N GLY A 163 9.27 -6.31 4.05
CA GLY A 163 9.80 -7.55 3.50
C GLY A 163 10.42 -8.44 4.58
N ARG A 164 10.64 -9.72 4.23
CA ARG A 164 11.38 -10.68 5.07
C ARG A 164 12.87 -10.35 5.16
N GLU A 165 13.39 -9.83 4.06
CA GLU A 165 14.74 -9.31 3.91
C GLU A 165 14.67 -7.87 3.40
N ARG A 166 15.81 -7.16 3.46
CA ARG A 166 15.92 -5.81 2.92
C ARG A 166 15.80 -5.87 1.40
N ASP A 167 15.23 -4.81 0.82
CA ASP A 167 15.21 -4.68 -0.63
C ASP A 167 16.64 -4.36 -1.12
N PRO A 168 17.20 -5.11 -2.10
CA PRO A 168 18.53 -4.86 -2.64
C PRO A 168 18.72 -3.46 -3.22
N GLN A 169 17.62 -2.79 -3.62
CA GLN A 169 17.64 -1.41 -4.12
C GLN A 169 17.72 -0.37 -2.98
N LEU A 170 17.44 -0.77 -1.74
CA LEU A 170 17.45 0.02 -0.51
C LEU A 170 18.17 -0.72 0.64
N PRO A 171 19.45 -1.10 0.49
CA PRO A 171 20.15 -2.00 1.42
C PRO A 171 20.31 -1.41 2.83
N ASP A 172 20.28 -0.08 2.97
CA ASP A 172 20.41 0.62 4.24
C ASP A 172 19.07 0.75 5.01
N VAL A 173 17.95 0.43 4.36
CA VAL A 173 16.63 0.53 4.97
C VAL A 173 16.29 -0.79 5.65
N PRO A 174 16.06 -0.81 6.97
CA PRO A 174 15.79 -2.04 7.68
C PRO A 174 14.38 -2.58 7.37
N THR A 175 14.18 -3.86 7.65
CA THR A 175 12.85 -4.48 7.66
C THR A 175 12.11 -4.19 8.96
N LEU A 176 10.79 -4.35 8.95
CA LEU A 176 9.95 -4.30 10.16
C LEU A 176 10.43 -5.30 11.22
N ALA A 177 10.87 -6.49 10.81
CA ALA A 177 11.41 -7.50 11.72
C ALA A 177 12.71 -7.05 12.39
N GLU A 178 13.64 -6.44 11.64
CA GLU A 178 14.91 -5.94 12.18
C GLU A 178 14.72 -4.82 13.22
N VAL A 179 13.63 -4.05 13.12
CA VAL A 179 13.29 -2.97 14.07
C VAL A 179 12.31 -3.42 15.15
N GLY A 180 12.12 -4.74 15.32
CA GLY A 180 11.37 -5.33 16.44
C GLY A 180 9.87 -5.45 16.23
N VAL A 181 9.37 -5.28 15.00
CA VAL A 181 7.96 -5.53 14.64
C VAL A 181 7.85 -6.91 13.97
N ALA A 182 7.62 -7.93 14.81
CA ALA A 182 7.42 -9.31 14.34
C ALA A 182 6.13 -9.46 13.53
N ASP A 183 6.11 -10.45 12.62
CA ASP A 183 4.93 -10.87 11.83
C ASP A 183 4.22 -9.75 11.05
N ALA A 184 4.96 -8.70 10.64
CA ALA A 184 4.46 -7.60 9.82
C ALA A 184 4.93 -7.69 8.35
N VAL A 185 5.19 -8.92 7.90
CA VAL A 185 5.49 -9.25 6.50
C VAL A 185 4.17 -9.35 5.74
N ALA A 186 4.01 -8.62 4.64
CA ALA A 186 2.79 -8.72 3.80
C ALA A 186 2.99 -9.49 2.49
N GLU A 187 4.21 -9.91 2.17
CA GLU A 187 4.55 -10.60 0.92
C GLU A 187 5.39 -11.86 1.21
N PRO A 188 5.20 -12.97 0.46
CA PRO A 188 5.83 -14.28 0.74
C PRO A 188 7.36 -14.29 0.86
#